data_AF-T0YPY4-F1
#
_entry.id   AF-T0YPY4-F1
#
_cell.length_a   1.000
_cell.length_b   1.000
_cell.length_c   1.000
_cell.angle_alpha   90.00
_cell.angle_beta   90.00
_cell.angle_gamma   90.00
#
_symmetry.space_group_name_H-M   'P 1'
#
loop_
_entity.id
_entity.type
_entity.pdbx_description
1 polymer ?
#
loop_
_entity_poly.entity_id
_entity_poly.type
_entity_poly.pdbx_seq_one_letter_code
_entity_poly.pdbx_strand_id
1 'polypeptide(L)'
;MLTPQTLAIFRDVPREDFVPVAYRTLAFADCEIPIGYGESMMSPQIEAQCLDALDVRSTDQILEIGTGSGFLTACLARLGCGVITLDLHADFVDQARLRHQHLTGLAPIDYHVEDGHRLPDSLREERFDVIVLTGSLYVPEPSFHQALAPGGRLWVVTGMGPIQEAHRIVRVGQSAYDDRVLFETRLKPLTHAPRPSGFRFA
;
A
#
# COMPACT_ATOMS: atom_id res chain seq x y z
N MET A 1 17.81 -2.77 8.68
CA MET A 1 17.95 -4.10 8.04
C MET A 1 16.57 -4.74 8.04
N LEU A 2 16.17 -5.41 6.95
CA LEU A 2 14.87 -6.09 6.85
C LEU A 2 14.80 -7.28 7.82
N THR A 3 13.62 -7.56 8.36
CA THR A 3 13.43 -8.73 9.25
C THR A 3 13.49 -10.05 8.48
N PRO A 4 13.85 -11.16 9.17
CA PRO A 4 13.79 -12.51 8.58
C PRO A 4 12.40 -12.89 8.03
N GLN A 5 11.33 -12.37 8.64
CA GLN A 5 9.95 -12.60 8.21
C GLN A 5 9.69 -11.95 6.84
N THR A 6 10.02 -10.67 6.69
CA THR A 6 9.90 -9.94 5.41
C THR A 6 10.68 -10.65 4.29
N LEU A 7 11.92 -11.06 4.57
CA LEU A 7 12.74 -11.80 3.61
C LEU A 7 12.14 -13.16 3.22
N ALA A 8 11.51 -13.86 4.17
CA ALA A 8 10.82 -15.12 3.88
C ALA A 8 9.60 -14.90 2.98
N ILE A 9 8.79 -13.89 3.25
CA ILE A 9 7.62 -13.55 2.42
C ILE A 9 8.04 -13.23 0.98
N PHE A 10 9.08 -12.41 0.80
CA PHE A 10 9.59 -12.05 -0.54
C PHE A 10 10.16 -13.24 -1.32
N ARG A 11 10.59 -14.29 -0.64
CA ARG A 11 11.04 -15.55 -1.26
C ARG A 11 9.85 -16.45 -1.61
N ASP A 12 8.82 -16.47 -0.77
CA ASP A 12 7.69 -17.39 -0.91
C ASP A 12 6.57 -16.84 -1.81
N VAL A 13 6.58 -15.54 -2.12
CA VAL A 13 5.69 -14.90 -3.10
C VAL A 13 6.50 -14.59 -4.37
N PRO A 14 6.26 -15.27 -5.50
CA PRO A 14 7.07 -15.15 -6.71
C PRO A 14 6.82 -13.80 -7.40
N ARG A 15 7.64 -12.80 -7.06
CA ARG A 15 7.50 -11.41 -7.53
C ARG A 15 7.40 -11.28 -9.06
N GLU A 16 8.12 -12.12 -9.78
CA GLU A 16 8.14 -12.19 -11.25
C GLU A 16 6.78 -12.54 -11.88
N ASP A 17 5.85 -13.12 -11.12
CA ASP A 17 4.50 -13.41 -11.59
C ASP A 17 3.56 -12.20 -11.53
N PHE A 18 3.99 -11.13 -10.85
CA PHE A 18 3.22 -9.90 -10.67
C PHE A 18 3.62 -8.77 -11.61
N VAL A 19 4.69 -8.95 -12.39
CA VAL A 19 5.15 -7.96 -13.38
C VAL A 19 4.73 -8.35 -14.80
N PRO A 20 4.59 -7.40 -15.74
CA PRO A 20 4.36 -7.74 -17.14
C PRO A 20 5.52 -8.57 -17.69
N VAL A 21 5.24 -9.44 -18.66
CA VAL A 21 6.19 -10.42 -19.21
C VAL A 21 7.53 -9.79 -19.62
N ALA A 22 7.49 -8.60 -20.23
CA ALA A 22 8.68 -7.87 -20.68
C ALA A 22 9.63 -7.44 -19.53
N TYR A 23 9.13 -7.36 -18.29
CA TYR A 23 9.88 -6.89 -17.12
C TYR A 23 10.24 -8.01 -16.15
N ARG A 24 9.95 -9.28 -16.45
CA ARG A 24 10.22 -10.42 -15.54
C ARG A 24 11.68 -10.50 -15.08
N THR A 25 12.64 -10.24 -15.97
CA THR A 25 14.07 -10.24 -15.63
C THR A 25 14.47 -9.06 -14.74
N LEU A 26 13.63 -8.04 -14.65
CA LEU A 26 13.81 -6.84 -13.83
C LEU A 26 12.97 -6.89 -12.54
N ALA A 27 12.25 -7.98 -12.27
CA ALA A 27 11.35 -8.08 -11.12
C ALA A 27 12.02 -7.69 -9.80
N PHE A 28 13.29 -8.04 -9.61
CA PHE A 28 14.06 -7.73 -8.39
C PHE A 28 15.05 -6.56 -8.55
N ALA A 29 15.03 -5.86 -9.70
CA ALA A 29 15.79 -4.63 -9.84
C ALA A 29 15.19 -3.56 -8.92
N ASP A 30 16.02 -2.73 -8.29
CA ASP A 30 15.55 -1.63 -7.45
C ASP A 30 15.07 -0.45 -8.30
N CYS A 31 13.97 -0.69 -9.01
CA CYS A 31 13.27 0.32 -9.80
C CYS A 31 11.76 0.04 -9.79
N GLU A 32 10.99 1.07 -10.08
CA GLU A 32 9.57 0.90 -10.38
C GLU A 32 9.39 0.17 -11.71
N ILE A 33 8.33 -0.64 -11.79
CA ILE A 33 7.99 -1.39 -13.01
C ILE A 33 6.63 -0.92 -13.53
N PRO A 34 6.52 -0.40 -14.77
CA PRO A 34 5.23 -0.01 -15.33
C PRO A 34 4.27 -1.18 -15.41
N ILE A 35 3.03 -1.01 -14.93
CA ILE A 35 2.00 -2.06 -14.89
C ILE A 35 0.76 -1.75 -15.73
N GLY A 36 0.68 -0.55 -16.32
CA GLY A 36 -0.46 -0.10 -17.14
C GLY A 36 -1.06 1.19 -16.60
N TYR A 37 -1.93 1.85 -17.37
CA TYR A 37 -2.62 3.11 -16.98
C TYR A 37 -1.71 4.27 -16.50
N GLY A 38 -0.41 4.19 -16.81
CA GLY A 38 0.58 5.13 -16.27
C GLY A 38 0.86 4.93 -14.77
N GLU A 39 0.50 3.78 -14.21
CA GLU A 39 0.84 3.31 -12.88
C GLU A 39 2.06 2.39 -12.91
N SER A 40 2.74 2.29 -11.78
CA SER A 40 3.92 1.46 -11.59
C SER A 40 3.79 0.61 -10.34
N MET A 41 4.29 -0.63 -10.40
CA MET A 41 4.62 -1.41 -9.22
C MET A 41 5.84 -0.80 -8.53
N MET A 42 5.78 -0.65 -7.21
CA MET A 42 6.87 -0.11 -6.38
C MET A 42 8.15 -0.95 -6.52
N SER A 43 9.30 -0.35 -6.20
CA SER A 43 10.54 -1.11 -6.15
C SER A 43 10.49 -2.17 -5.03
N PRO A 44 11.18 -3.31 -5.19
CA PRO A 44 11.19 -4.36 -4.17
C PRO A 44 11.73 -3.86 -2.83
N GLN A 45 12.65 -2.88 -2.85
CA GLN A 45 13.17 -2.28 -1.62
C GLN A 45 12.07 -1.50 -0.88
N ILE A 46 11.29 -0.68 -1.58
CA ILE A 46 10.20 0.10 -0.97
C ILE A 46 9.13 -0.84 -0.40
N GLU A 47 8.70 -1.86 -1.14
CA GLU A 47 7.70 -2.82 -0.65
C GLU A 47 8.20 -3.62 0.55
N ALA A 48 9.48 -4.01 0.57
CA ALA A 48 10.06 -4.71 1.71
C ALA A 48 10.13 -3.80 2.94
N GLN A 49 10.57 -2.55 2.78
CA GLN A 49 10.61 -1.58 3.87
C GLN A 49 9.21 -1.22 4.38
N CYS A 50 8.22 -1.13 3.49
CA CYS A 50 6.81 -0.96 3.84
C CYS A 50 6.32 -2.12 4.70
N LEU A 51 6.48 -3.36 4.22
CA LEU A 51 6.05 -4.57 4.92
C LEU A 51 6.68 -4.68 6.31
N ASP A 52 7.98 -4.39 6.41
CA ASP A 52 8.74 -4.42 7.66
C ASP A 52 8.27 -3.34 8.64
N ALA A 53 8.06 -2.12 8.14
CA ALA A 53 7.59 -1.00 8.96
C ALA A 53 6.16 -1.23 9.47
N LEU A 54 5.33 -1.94 8.70
CA LEU A 54 3.99 -2.28 9.12
C LEU A 54 3.98 -3.27 10.29
N ASP A 55 5.00 -4.10 10.54
CA ASP A 55 5.03 -5.04 11.67
C ASP A 55 3.73 -5.87 11.77
N VAL A 56 3.25 -6.40 10.63
CA VAL A 56 1.94 -7.07 10.51
C VAL A 56 1.88 -8.33 11.39
N ARG A 57 0.75 -8.48 12.09
CA ARG A 57 0.43 -9.54 13.04
C ARG A 57 -0.75 -10.34 12.49
N SER A 58 -0.76 -11.64 12.70
CA SER A 58 -1.78 -12.56 12.16
C SER A 58 -3.24 -12.27 12.54
N THR A 59 -3.49 -11.35 13.47
CA THR A 59 -4.82 -10.92 13.90
C THR A 59 -5.27 -9.60 13.29
N ASP A 60 -4.42 -8.92 12.52
CA ASP A 60 -4.71 -7.59 12.00
C ASP A 60 -5.82 -7.61 10.94
N GLN A 61 -6.67 -6.58 10.97
CA GLN A 61 -7.51 -6.19 9.84
C GLN A 61 -6.77 -5.17 8.98
N ILE A 62 -6.54 -5.50 7.70
CA ILE A 62 -5.71 -4.71 6.78
C ILE A 62 -6.57 -4.03 5.71
N LEU A 63 -6.32 -2.74 5.49
CA LEU A 63 -6.78 -2.00 4.31
C LEU A 63 -5.58 -1.61 3.44
N GLU A 64 -5.61 -2.03 2.18
CA GLU A 64 -4.67 -1.62 1.15
C GLU A 64 -5.38 -0.71 0.14
N ILE A 65 -4.75 0.43 -0.16
CA ILE A 65 -5.17 1.37 -1.19
C ILE A 65 -4.17 1.33 -2.34
N GLY A 66 -4.65 0.92 -3.50
CA GLY A 66 -3.87 0.68 -4.72
C GLY A 66 -3.40 -0.77 -4.79
N THR A 67 -4.29 -1.68 -5.17
CA THR A 67 -3.95 -3.10 -5.43
C THR A 67 -2.83 -3.24 -6.46
N GLY A 68 -2.86 -2.44 -7.53
CA GLY A 68 -1.84 -2.41 -8.59
C GLY A 68 -1.55 -3.79 -9.19
N SER A 69 -0.31 -4.27 -9.03
CA SER A 69 0.06 -5.61 -9.49
C SER A 69 -0.56 -6.74 -8.67
N GLY A 70 -0.91 -6.47 -7.40
CA GLY A 70 -1.31 -7.45 -6.39
C GLY A 70 -0.15 -8.00 -5.56
N PHE A 71 1.11 -7.67 -5.84
CA PHE A 71 2.24 -8.29 -5.14
C PHE A 71 2.25 -7.99 -3.64
N LEU A 72 2.07 -6.72 -3.26
CA LEU A 72 2.01 -6.35 -1.85
C LEU A 72 0.78 -6.96 -1.16
N THR A 73 -0.37 -6.99 -1.84
CA THR A 73 -1.58 -7.70 -1.39
C THR A 73 -1.29 -9.17 -1.06
N ALA A 74 -0.58 -9.88 -1.95
CA ALA A 74 -0.18 -11.27 -1.72
C ALA A 74 0.76 -11.41 -0.53
N CYS A 75 1.72 -10.50 -0.37
CA CYS A 75 2.64 -10.48 0.76
C CYS A 75 1.88 -10.29 2.09
N LEU A 76 0.95 -9.34 2.15
CA LEU A 76 0.12 -9.05 3.32
C LEU A 76 -0.77 -10.26 3.66
N ALA A 77 -1.43 -10.85 2.66
CA ALA A 77 -2.28 -12.03 2.87
C ALA A 77 -1.48 -13.27 3.27
N ARG A 78 -0.22 -13.41 2.83
CA ARG A 78 0.68 -14.51 3.23
C ARG A 78 1.09 -14.43 4.70
N LEU A 79 1.04 -13.24 5.31
CA LEU A 79 1.26 -13.06 6.75
C LEU A 79 0.08 -13.59 7.60
N GLY A 80 -0.99 -14.09 6.97
CA GLY A 80 -2.11 -14.76 7.62
C GLY A 80 -3.28 -13.85 7.98
N CYS A 81 -3.31 -12.63 7.46
CA CYS A 81 -4.29 -11.60 7.80
C CYS A 81 -5.31 -11.41 6.68
N GLY A 82 -6.56 -11.12 7.03
CA GLY A 82 -7.56 -10.70 6.03
C GLY A 82 -7.19 -9.34 5.45
N VAL A 83 -7.21 -9.21 4.12
CA VAL A 83 -6.87 -7.97 3.41
C VAL A 83 -8.07 -7.47 2.65
N ILE A 84 -8.50 -6.23 2.91
CA ILE A 84 -9.37 -5.46 2.02
C ILE A 84 -8.46 -4.66 1.11
N THR A 85 -8.56 -4.82 -0.21
CA THR A 85 -7.74 -4.09 -1.19
C THR A 85 -8.63 -3.34 -2.17
N LEU A 86 -8.31 -2.07 -2.38
CA LEU A 86 -9.04 -1.18 -3.28
C LEU A 86 -8.14 -0.76 -4.44
N ASP A 87 -8.68 -0.73 -5.66
CA ASP A 87 -8.02 -0.07 -6.80
C ASP A 87 -9.03 0.69 -7.65
N LEU A 88 -8.57 1.77 -8.28
CA LEU A 88 -9.38 2.55 -9.22
C LEU A 88 -9.63 1.79 -10.53
N HIS A 89 -8.70 0.92 -10.93
CA HIS A 89 -8.74 0.19 -12.19
C HIS A 89 -9.26 -1.23 -12.00
N ALA A 90 -10.43 -1.53 -12.57
CA ALA A 90 -11.04 -2.87 -12.52
C ALA A 90 -10.09 -3.96 -13.05
N ASP A 91 -9.35 -3.68 -14.12
CA ASP A 91 -8.38 -4.60 -14.70
C ASP A 91 -7.28 -5.00 -13.71
N PHE A 92 -6.82 -4.09 -12.84
CA PHE A 92 -5.84 -4.42 -11.80
C PHE A 92 -6.43 -5.35 -10.74
N VAL A 93 -7.64 -5.07 -10.28
CA VAL A 93 -8.36 -5.93 -9.33
C VAL A 93 -8.55 -7.34 -9.89
N ASP A 94 -9.02 -7.45 -11.13
CA ASP A 94 -9.26 -8.75 -11.77
C ASP A 94 -7.97 -9.53 -12.00
N GLN A 95 -6.91 -8.88 -12.50
CA GLN A 95 -5.62 -9.53 -12.71
C GLN A 95 -4.95 -9.94 -11.40
N ALA A 96 -5.00 -9.10 -10.36
CA ALA A 96 -4.49 -9.44 -9.04
C ALA A 96 -5.24 -10.67 -8.49
N ARG A 97 -6.58 -10.66 -8.53
CA ARG A 97 -7.42 -11.80 -8.11
C ARG A 97 -7.02 -13.09 -8.84
N LEU A 98 -6.83 -13.05 -10.16
CA LEU A 98 -6.41 -14.20 -10.95
C LEU A 98 -5.01 -14.69 -10.54
N ARG A 99 -4.03 -13.80 -10.35
CA ARG A 99 -2.69 -14.17 -9.88
C ARG A 99 -2.75 -14.84 -8.49
N HIS A 100 -3.52 -14.27 -7.57
CA HIS A 100 -3.65 -14.78 -6.20
C HIS A 100 -4.28 -16.17 -6.14
N GLN A 101 -5.20 -16.52 -7.05
CA GLN A 101 -5.79 -17.87 -7.12
C GLN A 101 -4.76 -18.98 -7.40
N HIS A 102 -3.62 -18.65 -8.01
CA HIS A 102 -2.55 -19.60 -8.28
C HIS A 102 -1.59 -19.76 -7.09
N LEU A 103 -1.74 -18.97 -6.03
CA LEU A 103 -0.93 -19.05 -4.83
C LEU A 103 -1.65 -19.82 -3.72
N THR A 104 -0.90 -20.66 -3.00
CA THR A 104 -1.41 -21.36 -1.82
C THR A 104 -1.07 -20.60 -0.54
N GLY A 105 -1.88 -20.80 0.51
CA GLY A 105 -1.58 -20.29 1.85
C GLY A 105 -1.74 -18.78 2.01
N LEU A 106 -2.51 -18.13 1.15
CA LEU A 106 -2.96 -16.75 1.36
C LEU A 106 -4.19 -16.75 2.26
N ALA A 107 -4.24 -15.84 3.22
CA ALA A 107 -5.46 -15.50 3.93
C ALA A 107 -6.49 -14.84 2.98
N PRO A 108 -7.77 -14.72 3.39
CA PRO A 108 -8.80 -14.13 2.53
C PRO A 108 -8.46 -12.71 2.10
N ILE A 109 -8.64 -12.43 0.81
CA ILE A 109 -8.52 -11.10 0.22
C ILE A 109 -9.88 -10.68 -0.32
N ASP A 110 -10.38 -9.54 0.12
CA ASP A 110 -11.59 -8.90 -0.39
C ASP A 110 -11.19 -7.76 -1.33
N TYR A 111 -11.61 -7.85 -2.58
CA TYR A 111 -11.18 -6.92 -3.63
C TYR A 111 -12.31 -6.01 -4.07
N HIS A 112 -12.02 -4.71 -4.15
CA HIS A 112 -12.99 -3.69 -4.54
C HIS A 112 -12.44 -2.80 -5.65
N VAL A 113 -13.31 -2.44 -6.59
CA VAL A 113 -13.03 -1.43 -7.60
C VAL A 113 -13.60 -0.11 -7.10
N GLU A 114 -12.76 0.71 -6.48
CA GLU A 114 -13.18 1.95 -5.82
C GLU A 114 -12.03 2.97 -5.78
N ASP A 115 -12.38 4.26 -5.85
CA ASP A 115 -11.41 5.34 -5.71
C ASP A 115 -11.00 5.51 -4.24
N GLY A 116 -9.76 5.13 -3.94
CA GLY A 116 -9.19 5.21 -2.60
C GLY A 116 -8.39 6.47 -2.29
N HIS A 117 -8.53 7.59 -3.00
CA HIS A 117 -7.82 8.84 -2.61
C HIS A 117 -8.24 9.37 -1.22
N ARG A 118 -9.37 8.88 -0.72
CA ARG A 118 -9.89 9.01 0.65
C ARG A 118 -10.54 7.68 1.04
N LEU A 119 -10.84 7.49 2.32
CA LEU A 119 -11.57 6.30 2.77
C LEU A 119 -12.98 6.28 2.15
N PRO A 120 -13.37 5.18 1.49
CA PRO A 120 -14.74 4.98 1.03
C PRO A 120 -15.80 5.12 2.12
N ASP A 121 -16.99 5.59 1.73
CA ASP A 121 -18.13 5.68 2.64
C ASP A 121 -18.57 4.31 3.17
N SER A 122 -18.41 3.26 2.34
CA SER A 122 -18.67 1.86 2.69
C SER A 122 -17.79 1.35 3.84
N LEU A 123 -16.59 1.92 4.02
CA LEU A 123 -15.60 1.52 5.03
C LEU A 123 -15.49 2.53 6.18
N ARG A 124 -16.34 3.55 6.24
CA ARG A 124 -16.24 4.64 7.22
C ARG A 124 -16.37 4.18 8.68
N GLU A 125 -17.20 3.17 8.92
CA GLU A 125 -17.43 2.62 10.25
C GLU A 125 -16.42 1.51 10.63
N GLU A 126 -15.64 1.02 9.65
CA GLU A 126 -14.62 0.01 9.88
C GLU A 126 -13.42 0.57 10.64
N ARG A 127 -12.68 -0.31 11.32
CA ARG A 127 -11.42 0.04 11.97
C ARG A 127 -10.33 -0.93 11.53
N PHE A 128 -9.16 -0.39 11.20
CA PHE A 128 -8.07 -1.17 10.64
C PHE A 128 -6.85 -1.13 11.56
N ASP A 129 -6.25 -2.28 11.81
CA ASP A 129 -4.98 -2.37 12.51
C ASP A 129 -3.81 -1.95 11.61
N VAL A 130 -4.00 -2.09 10.29
CA VAL A 130 -3.05 -1.71 9.26
C VAL A 130 -3.77 -1.00 8.12
N ILE A 131 -3.28 0.18 7.75
CA ILE A 131 -3.64 0.84 6.49
C ILE A 131 -2.35 1.07 5.69
N VAL A 132 -2.38 0.79 4.39
CA VAL A 132 -1.24 1.04 3.50
C VAL A 132 -1.71 1.65 2.20
N LEU A 133 -1.04 2.73 1.78
CA LEU A 133 -1.28 3.40 0.51
C LEU A 133 -0.08 3.18 -0.40
N THR A 134 -0.29 2.56 -1.57
CA THR A 134 0.77 2.26 -2.55
C THR A 134 0.97 3.36 -3.59
N GLY A 135 0.15 4.41 -3.53
CA GLY A 135 0.39 5.71 -4.16
C GLY A 135 0.57 6.81 -3.12
N SER A 136 1.18 7.92 -3.51
CA SER A 136 1.41 9.04 -2.58
C SER A 136 0.18 9.95 -2.42
N LEU A 137 0.17 10.74 -1.36
CA LEU A 137 -0.74 11.87 -1.19
C LEU A 137 0.04 13.17 -1.19
N TYR A 138 -0.59 14.27 -1.59
CA TYR A 138 0.03 15.59 -1.49
C TYR A 138 0.09 16.11 -0.07
N VAL A 139 -0.92 15.78 0.72
CA VAL A 139 -1.08 16.11 2.14
C VAL A 139 -1.72 14.91 2.85
N PRO A 140 -1.49 14.72 4.16
CA PRO A 140 -2.16 13.68 4.92
C PRO A 140 -3.70 13.77 4.79
N GLU A 141 -4.35 12.62 4.60
CA GLU A 141 -5.80 12.53 4.50
C GLU A 141 -6.37 12.04 5.87
N PRO A 142 -7.24 12.84 6.53
CA PRO A 142 -7.69 12.54 7.91
C PRO A 142 -8.54 11.28 8.06
N SER A 143 -9.29 10.85 7.04
CA SER A 143 -10.17 9.69 7.14
C SER A 143 -9.39 8.39 7.38
N PHE A 144 -8.20 8.24 6.79
CA PHE A 144 -7.33 7.09 7.08
C PHE A 144 -6.86 7.08 8.54
N HIS A 145 -6.51 8.24 9.09
CA HIS A 145 -6.10 8.34 10.50
C HIS A 145 -7.24 7.92 11.44
N GLN A 146 -8.45 8.42 11.17
CA GLN A 146 -9.63 8.14 11.97
C GLN A 146 -10.05 6.66 11.92
N ALA A 147 -9.82 6.01 10.77
CA ALA A 147 -10.09 4.59 10.56
C ALA A 147 -9.07 3.66 11.23
N LEU A 148 -7.92 4.14 11.70
CA LEU A 148 -6.99 3.29 12.46
C LEU A 148 -7.62 2.81 13.77
N ALA A 149 -7.56 1.52 14.07
CA ALA A 149 -7.83 1.01 15.40
C ALA A 149 -6.84 1.59 16.43
N PRO A 150 -7.15 1.59 17.75
CA PRO A 150 -6.16 1.92 18.78
C PRO A 150 -4.90 1.03 18.65
N GLY A 151 -3.72 1.65 18.50
CA GLY A 151 -2.48 0.94 18.23
C GLY A 151 -2.26 0.55 16.75
N GLY A 152 -3.23 0.82 15.88
CA GLY A 152 -3.13 0.60 14.44
C GLY A 152 -2.06 1.48 13.80
N ARG A 153 -1.52 1.03 12.67
CA ARG A 153 -0.47 1.71 11.90
C ARG A 153 -0.89 2.00 10.47
N LEU A 154 -0.50 3.17 10.01
CA LEU A 154 -0.63 3.62 8.64
C LEU A 154 0.76 3.75 8.02
N TRP A 155 0.95 3.17 6.83
CA TRP A 155 2.08 3.46 5.95
C TRP A 155 1.60 4.28 4.75
N VAL A 156 2.20 5.44 4.54
CA VAL A 156 1.79 6.37 3.48
C VAL A 156 2.99 7.19 3.01
N VAL A 157 3.05 7.48 1.71
CA VAL A 157 4.00 8.45 1.16
C VAL A 157 3.30 9.79 1.00
N THR A 158 3.88 10.87 1.54
CA THR A 158 3.34 12.22 1.37
C THR A 158 4.35 13.21 0.81
N GLY A 159 3.90 14.17 0.00
CA GLY A 159 4.73 15.29 -0.45
C GLY A 159 4.35 15.86 -1.82
N MET A 160 4.72 17.13 -2.02
CA MET A 160 4.41 17.94 -3.22
C MET A 160 5.60 18.09 -4.20
N GLY A 161 6.82 17.75 -3.76
CA GLY A 161 8.07 18.06 -4.46
C GLY A 161 8.70 16.85 -5.17
N PRO A 162 9.94 17.00 -5.67
CA PRO A 162 10.70 15.88 -6.23
C PRO A 162 11.09 14.84 -5.17
N ILE A 163 11.03 15.23 -3.89
CA ILE A 163 11.25 14.39 -2.72
C ILE A 163 9.91 14.29 -1.98
N GLN A 164 9.52 13.07 -1.64
CA GLN A 164 8.41 12.73 -0.78
C GLN A 164 8.93 11.91 0.40
N GLU A 165 8.17 11.81 1.46
CA GLU A 165 8.55 11.07 2.66
C GLU A 165 7.61 9.88 2.83
N ALA A 166 8.19 8.70 3.12
CA ALA A 166 7.44 7.55 3.59
C ALA A 166 7.26 7.67 5.11
N HIS A 167 6.02 7.66 5.57
CA HIS A 167 5.66 7.79 6.97
C HIS A 167 5.15 6.48 7.54
N ARG A 168 5.43 6.26 8.82
CA ARG A 168 4.71 5.31 9.67
C ARG A 168 3.99 6.08 10.76
N ILE A 169 2.67 6.03 10.73
CA ILE A 169 1.82 6.74 11.67
C ILE A 169 1.11 5.73 12.57
N VAL A 170 1.20 5.88 13.89
CA VAL A 170 0.55 4.99 14.87
C VAL A 170 -0.48 5.76 15.67
N ARG A 171 -1.71 5.22 15.78
CA ARG A 171 -2.72 5.78 16.68
C ARG A 171 -2.42 5.44 18.13
N VAL A 172 -1.97 6.42 18.91
CA VAL A 172 -1.59 6.26 20.33
C VAL A 172 -2.65 6.76 21.32
N GLY A 173 -3.73 7.36 20.83
CA GLY A 173 -4.87 7.80 21.64
C GLY A 173 -6.11 8.07 20.79
N GLN A 174 -7.15 8.66 21.40
CA GLN A 174 -8.42 8.92 20.68
C GLN A 174 -8.22 9.82 19.45
N SER A 175 -7.39 10.86 19.57
CA SER A 175 -7.05 11.77 18.47
C SER A 175 -5.56 12.11 18.46
N ALA A 176 -4.74 11.18 18.95
CA ALA A 176 -3.29 11.35 19.07
C ALA A 176 -2.58 10.30 18.21
N TYR A 177 -1.62 10.76 17.41
CA TYR A 177 -0.88 9.95 16.46
C TYR A 177 0.62 10.21 16.63
N ASP A 178 1.42 9.14 16.67
CA ASP A 178 2.88 9.18 16.58
C ASP A 178 3.25 9.00 15.10
N ASP A 179 3.69 10.07 14.45
CA ASP A 179 4.12 10.08 13.04
C ASP A 179 5.65 10.08 12.97
N ARG A 180 6.20 9.10 12.26
CA ARG A 180 7.64 8.97 12.03
C ARG A 180 7.91 8.89 10.54
N VAL A 181 8.76 9.80 10.06
CA VAL A 181 9.39 9.70 8.74
C VAL A 181 10.38 8.53 8.78
N LEU A 182 10.24 7.61 7.84
CA LEU A 182 11.10 6.43 7.71
C LEU A 182 12.26 6.70 6.76
N PHE A 183 11.96 7.24 5.57
CA PHE A 183 12.92 7.52 4.51
C PHE A 183 12.30 8.43 3.44
N GLU A 184 13.16 9.04 2.64
CA GLU A 184 12.77 9.78 1.44
C GLU A 184 12.52 8.81 0.27
N THR A 185 11.48 9.06 -0.50
CA THR A 185 11.12 8.29 -1.69
C THR A 185 10.31 9.15 -2.65
N ARG A 186 9.79 8.54 -3.72
CA ARG A 186 8.82 9.16 -4.61
C ARG A 186 7.91 8.08 -5.17
N LEU A 187 6.61 8.24 -4.96
CA LEU A 187 5.56 7.46 -5.61
C LEU A 187 4.66 8.40 -6.39
N LYS A 188 4.03 7.88 -7.45
CA LYS A 188 2.98 8.63 -8.14
C LYS A 188 1.84 8.95 -7.15
N PRO A 189 1.32 10.19 -7.13
CA PRO A 189 0.17 10.53 -6.30
C PRO A 189 -1.06 9.74 -6.73
N LEU A 190 -1.86 9.30 -5.75
CA LEU A 190 -3.16 8.68 -6.01
C LEU A 190 -3.99 9.59 -6.92
N THR A 191 -4.65 8.99 -7.90
CA THR A 191 -5.57 9.71 -8.78
C THR A 191 -6.65 10.40 -7.94
N HIS A 192 -7.00 11.63 -8.30
CA HIS A 192 -7.91 12.50 -7.54
C HIS A 192 -7.45 12.97 -6.15
N ALA A 193 -6.22 12.63 -5.70
CA ALA A 193 -5.68 13.19 -4.48
C ALA A 193 -5.67 14.73 -4.54
N PRO A 194 -6.26 15.43 -3.54
CA PRO A 194 -6.41 16.87 -3.58
C PRO A 194 -5.04 17.54 -3.55
N ARG A 195 -4.73 18.32 -4.59
CA ARG A 195 -3.55 19.18 -4.59
C ARG A 195 -3.83 20.42 -3.74
N PRO A 196 -3.01 20.76 -2.74
CA PRO A 196 -3.10 22.07 -2.12
C PRO A 196 -3.01 23.14 -3.20
N SER A 197 -3.93 24.11 -3.15
CA SER A 197 -3.92 25.24 -4.07
C SER A 197 -2.59 25.97 -3.91
N GLY A 198 -1.76 25.95 -4.95
CA GLY A 198 -0.52 26.73 -4.95
C GLY A 198 -0.83 28.19 -4.68
N PHE A 199 -0.01 28.85 -3.85
CA PHE A 199 -0.04 30.30 -3.73
C PHE A 199 0.10 30.90 -5.14
N ARG A 200 -0.98 31.49 -5.64
CA ARG A 200 -0.90 32.39 -6.78
C ARG A 200 -0.31 33.69 -6.24
N PHE A 201 0.95 33.97 -6.55
CA PHE A 201 1.42 35.34 -6.47
C PHE A 201 0.56 36.15 -7.45
N ALA A 202 -0.28 37.02 -6.90
CA ALA A 202 -1.04 38.00 -7.65
C ALA A 202 -0.12 39.10 -8.18
#